data_AF-A0A6A4FG41-F1
#
_entry.id   AF-A0A6A4FG41-F1
#
_cell.length_a   1.000
_cell.length_b   1.000
_cell.length_c   1.000
_cell.angle_alpha   90.00
_cell.angle_beta   90.00
_cell.angle_gamma   90.00
#
_symmetry.space_group_name_H-M   'P 1'
#
loop_
_entity.id
_entity.type
_entity.pdbx_description
1 polymer ?
#
loop_
_entity_poly.entity_id
_entity_poly.type
_entity_poly.pdbx_seq_one_letter_code
_entity_poly.pdbx_strand_id
1 'polypeptide(L)'
;MQVAAREGFTGMANIVVELAYPLREKCSRAHLDSVQHCVAKLKAYAPGYRVIFLKSDNAAEYVGGEFAAFCDKKEIVQEFSTPYSPSRTVSLSTSYWADDVVCAAYVRNHCLTKVLDGKTPIEALLGTPPDISNLCVFGCKV
;
A
#
# COMPACT_ATOMS: atom_id res chain seq x y z
N MET A 1 19.59 -8.73 4.44
CA MET A 1 19.96 -7.53 3.65
C MET A 1 19.86 -6.34 4.60
N GLN A 2 20.99 -5.75 4.99
CA GLN A 2 21.03 -4.64 5.94
C GLN A 2 20.51 -3.37 5.26
N VAL A 3 19.37 -2.87 5.72
CA VAL A 3 18.86 -1.55 5.34
C VAL A 3 19.68 -0.53 6.13
N ALA A 4 20.44 0.31 5.43
CA ALA A 4 21.27 1.32 6.05
C ALA A 4 20.41 2.29 6.87
N ALA A 5 20.65 2.32 8.19
CA ALA A 5 20.09 3.32 9.08
C ALA A 5 20.51 4.71 8.61
N ARG A 6 19.53 5.62 8.40
CA ARG A 6 19.84 7.05 8.34
C ARG A 6 20.22 7.51 9.74
N GLU A 7 21.14 8.47 9.81
CA GLU A 7 21.77 8.94 11.05
C GLU A 7 20.74 9.18 12.17
N GLY A 8 20.91 8.49 13.30
CA GLY A 8 20.12 8.69 14.52
C GLY A 8 18.98 7.70 14.78
N PHE A 9 18.63 6.81 13.84
CA PHE A 9 17.54 5.84 14.05
C PHE A 9 18.10 4.45 14.43
N THR A 10 17.74 3.96 15.62
CA THR A 10 18.22 2.68 16.20
C THR A 10 17.37 1.46 15.84
N GLY A 11 16.28 1.63 15.08
CA GLY A 11 15.36 0.57 14.71
C GLY A 11 14.51 0.90 13.49
N MET A 12 13.90 -0.12 12.88
CA MET A 12 12.94 0.01 11.79
C MET A 12 11.53 -0.26 12.32
N ALA A 13 10.61 0.69 12.13
CA ALA A 13 9.18 0.46 12.32
C ALA A 13 8.54 0.09 10.98
N ASN A 14 7.98 -1.11 10.89
CA ASN A 14 7.24 -1.54 9.70
C ASN A 14 5.81 -0.99 9.77
N ILE A 15 5.55 0.10 9.07
CA ILE A 15 4.21 0.66 8.93
C ILE A 15 3.66 0.20 7.58
N VAL A 16 2.61 -0.62 7.60
CA VAL A 16 1.92 -1.08 6.40
C VAL A 16 0.75 -0.14 6.13
N VAL A 17 0.83 0.62 5.04
CA VAL A 17 -0.27 1.44 4.53
C VAL A 17 -0.78 0.82 3.26
N GLU A 18 -2.07 0.52 3.20
CA GLU A 18 -2.69 -0.04 2.02
C GLU A 18 -3.16 1.07 1.07
N LEU A 19 -2.74 1.00 -0.19
CA LEU A 19 -3.20 1.91 -1.24
C LEU A 19 -3.87 1.10 -2.33
N ALA A 20 -5.14 1.41 -2.60
CA ALA A 20 -5.91 0.83 -3.68
C ALA A 20 -5.84 1.73 -4.92
N TYR A 21 -5.56 1.13 -6.08
CA TYR A 21 -5.52 1.84 -7.36
C TYR A 21 -6.31 1.07 -8.41
N PRO A 22 -7.46 1.60 -8.90
CA PRO A 22 -8.23 0.92 -9.92
C PRO A 22 -7.51 0.99 -11.27
N LEU A 23 -7.23 -0.17 -11.84
CA LEU A 23 -6.63 -0.30 -13.18
C LEU A 23 -7.73 -0.61 -14.20
N ARG A 24 -7.76 0.16 -15.29
CA ARG A 24 -8.69 -0.09 -16.42
C ARG A 24 -8.24 -1.25 -17.31
N GLU A 25 -6.94 -1.51 -17.36
CA GLU A 25 -6.34 -2.53 -18.22
C GLU A 25 -5.22 -3.27 -17.49
N LYS A 26 -5.13 -4.58 -17.73
CA LYS A 26 -4.08 -5.44 -17.18
C LYS A 26 -2.88 -5.47 -18.13
N CYS A 27 -2.02 -4.45 -18.04
CA CYS A 27 -0.81 -4.31 -18.86
C CYS A 27 0.37 -3.77 -18.03
N SER A 28 1.59 -4.25 -18.26
CA SER A 28 2.79 -3.89 -17.47
C SER A 28 3.01 -2.37 -17.35
N ARG A 29 2.71 -1.58 -18.40
CA ARG A 29 2.82 -0.11 -18.36
C ARG A 29 1.85 0.52 -17.35
N ALA A 30 0.58 0.13 -17.39
CA ALA A 30 -0.44 0.68 -16.50
C ALA A 30 -0.14 0.37 -15.03
N HIS A 31 0.42 -0.82 -14.75
CA HIS A 31 0.88 -1.20 -13.42
C HIS A 31 2.07 -0.34 -12.98
N LEU A 32 3.06 -0.13 -13.85
CA LEU A 32 4.21 0.72 -13.55
C LEU A 32 3.77 2.16 -13.24
N ASP A 33 2.93 2.76 -14.09
CA ASP A 33 2.45 4.13 -13.90
C ASP A 33 1.69 4.28 -12.58
N SER A 34 0.89 3.27 -12.22
CA SER A 34 0.14 3.26 -10.96
C SER A 34 1.06 3.15 -9.74
N VAL A 35 2.08 2.28 -9.79
CA VAL A 35 3.06 2.16 -8.70
C VAL A 35 3.89 3.44 -8.59
N GLN A 36 4.31 4.03 -9.70
CA GLN A 36 5.00 5.32 -9.71
C GLN A 36 4.15 6.42 -9.09
N HIS A 37 2.86 6.46 -9.44
CA HIS A 37 1.92 7.41 -8.87
C HIS A 37 1.74 7.20 -7.36
N CYS A 38 1.58 5.96 -6.91
CA CYS A 38 1.48 5.62 -5.48
C CYS A 38 2.74 6.05 -4.71
N VAL A 39 3.94 5.74 -5.23
CA VAL A 39 5.21 6.15 -4.59
C VAL A 39 5.34 7.67 -4.55
N ALA A 40 4.95 8.38 -5.62
CA ALA A 40 4.96 9.84 -5.64
C ALA A 40 3.97 10.44 -4.64
N LYS A 41 2.75 9.87 -4.56
CA LYS A 41 1.71 10.27 -3.62
C LYS A 41 2.14 10.05 -2.17
N LEU A 42 2.73 8.90 -1.86
CA LEU A 42 3.33 8.63 -0.54
C LEU A 42 4.43 9.63 -0.20
N LYS A 43 5.30 9.95 -1.15
CA LYS A 43 6.35 10.95 -0.94
C LYS A 43 5.77 12.37 -0.71
N ALA A 44 4.64 12.70 -1.32
CA ALA A 44 3.97 13.97 -1.10
C ALA A 44 3.33 14.06 0.29
N TYR A 45 2.71 12.97 0.77
CA TYR A 45 2.13 12.90 2.11
C TYR A 45 3.17 12.78 3.22
N ALA A 46 4.26 12.07 2.96
CA ALA A 46 5.24 11.69 3.97
C ALA A 46 6.67 11.87 3.40
N PRO A 47 7.15 13.12 3.20
CA PRO A 47 8.42 13.40 2.52
C PRO A 47 9.65 12.90 3.26
N GLY A 48 9.54 12.68 4.57
CA GLY A 48 10.60 12.08 5.40
C GLY A 48 10.75 10.56 5.21
N TYR A 49 9.76 9.90 4.60
CA TYR A 49 9.72 8.46 4.43
C TYR A 49 10.03 8.06 2.98
N ARG A 50 10.66 6.90 2.83
CA ARG A 50 10.96 6.28 1.54
C ARG A 50 10.40 4.86 1.52
N VAL A 51 9.78 4.47 0.40
CA VAL A 51 9.41 3.09 0.16
C VAL A 51 10.69 2.28 -0.04
N ILE A 52 10.93 1.31 0.85
CA ILE A 52 12.10 0.40 0.79
C ILE A 52 11.71 -1.00 0.35
N PHE A 53 10.48 -1.41 0.63
CA PHE A 53 9.95 -2.74 0.32
C PHE A 53 8.65 -2.59 -0.45
N LEU A 54 8.50 -3.39 -1.51
CA LEU A 54 7.27 -3.55 -2.25
C LEU A 54 6.95 -5.04 -2.32
N LYS A 55 5.77 -5.44 -1.84
CA LYS A 55 5.29 -6.81 -1.98
C LYS A 55 4.33 -6.88 -3.16
N SER A 56 4.59 -7.74 -4.14
CA SER A 56 3.69 -7.99 -5.27
C SER A 56 3.46 -9.49 -5.43
N ASP A 57 2.46 -9.86 -6.24
CA ASP A 57 2.39 -11.23 -6.73
C ASP A 57 3.42 -11.46 -7.86
N ASN A 58 3.62 -12.73 -8.22
CA ASN A 58 4.54 -13.13 -9.29
C ASN A 58 3.91 -13.03 -10.69
N ALA A 59 2.94 -12.12 -10.88
CA ALA A 59 2.31 -11.93 -12.18
C ALA A 59 3.29 -11.27 -13.17
N ALA A 60 3.17 -11.62 -14.46
CA ALA A 60 4.12 -11.20 -15.48
C ALA A 60 4.23 -9.67 -15.63
N GLU A 61 3.22 -8.92 -15.19
CA GLU A 61 3.20 -7.45 -15.21
C GLU A 61 4.16 -6.82 -14.18
N TYR A 62 4.49 -7.55 -13.12
CA TYR A 62 5.39 -7.10 -12.04
C TYR A 62 6.78 -7.73 -12.12
N VAL A 63 6.99 -8.66 -13.05
CA VAL A 63 8.23 -9.43 -13.19
C VAL A 63 9.02 -8.90 -14.39
N GLY A 64 10.15 -8.26 -14.09
CA GLY A 64 11.13 -7.84 -15.10
C GLY A 64 10.78 -6.55 -15.85
N GLY A 65 11.53 -6.29 -16.92
CA GLY A 65 11.36 -5.11 -17.78
C GLY A 65 11.57 -3.78 -17.08
N GLU A 66 10.71 -2.81 -17.40
CA GLU A 66 10.79 -1.45 -16.85
C GLU A 66 10.39 -1.36 -15.38
N PHE A 67 9.61 -2.32 -14.89
CA PHE A 67 9.21 -2.38 -13.49
C PHE A 67 10.42 -2.69 -12.59
N ALA A 68 11.19 -3.72 -12.96
CA ALA A 68 12.43 -4.04 -12.28
C ALA A 68 13.42 -2.86 -12.33
N ALA A 69 13.59 -2.22 -13.49
CA ALA A 69 14.45 -1.05 -13.63
C ALA A 69 14.01 0.14 -12.75
N PHE A 70 12.71 0.33 -12.55
CA PHE A 70 12.18 1.33 -11.62
C PHE A 70 12.48 0.99 -10.17
N CYS A 71 12.27 -0.27 -9.75
CA CYS A 71 12.59 -0.74 -8.42
C CYS A 71 14.09 -0.60 -8.11
N ASP A 72 14.96 -1.00 -9.04
CA ASP A 72 16.41 -0.86 -8.90
C ASP A 72 16.83 0.61 -8.78
N LYS A 73 16.29 1.48 -9.64
CA LYS A 73 16.59 2.93 -9.61
C LYS A 73 16.14 3.62 -8.32
N LYS A 74 15.06 3.13 -7.71
CA LYS A 74 14.52 3.67 -6.45
C LYS A 74 15.05 2.95 -5.21
N GLU A 75 15.92 1.95 -5.40
CA GLU A 75 16.42 1.06 -4.35
C GLU A 75 15.26 0.46 -3.52
N ILE A 76 14.24 -0.02 -4.23
CA ILE A 76 13.08 -0.72 -3.69
C ILE A 76 13.33 -2.22 -3.84
N VAL A 77 13.33 -2.94 -2.73
CA VAL A 77 13.39 -4.40 -2.74
C VAL A 77 11.99 -4.94 -3.00
N GLN A 78 11.83 -5.66 -4.10
CA GLN A 78 10.57 -6.32 -4.44
C GLN A 78 10.52 -7.73 -3.88
N GLU A 79 9.51 -8.03 -3.06
CA GLU A 79 9.22 -9.38 -2.59
C GLU A 79 8.01 -9.94 -3.35
N PHE A 80 8.19 -11.13 -3.91
CA PHE A 80 7.10 -11.85 -4.58
C PHE A 80 6.39 -12.78 -3.61
N SER A 81 5.07 -12.86 -3.70
CA SER A 81 4.29 -13.88 -2.99
C SER A 81 4.58 -15.28 -3.58
N THR A 82 4.39 -16.32 -2.76
CA THR A 82 4.51 -17.70 -3.23
C THR A 82 3.51 -17.96 -4.36
N PRO A 83 3.92 -18.62 -5.46
CA PRO A 83 2.99 -19.02 -6.52
C PRO A 83 1.83 -19.82 -5.92
N TYR A 84 0.60 -19.53 -6.36
CA TYR A 84 -0.61 -20.28 -5.96
C TYR A 84 -0.99 -20.25 -4.46
N SER A 85 -0.91 -19.09 -3.82
CA SER A 85 -1.77 -18.85 -2.64
C SER A 85 -3.16 -18.45 -3.15
N PRO A 86 -4.21 -19.27 -2.97
CA PRO A 86 -5.56 -18.88 -3.37
C PRO A 86 -5.94 -17.65 -2.56
N SER A 87 -6.01 -16.51 -3.24
CA SER A 87 -6.54 -15.28 -2.68
C SER A 87 -7.95 -15.55 -2.17
N ARG A 88 -8.22 -15.25 -0.89
CA ARG A 88 -9.58 -15.11 -0.38
C ARG A 88 -10.18 -13.81 -0.91
N THR A 89 -10.31 -13.69 -2.23
CA THR A 89 -11.13 -12.64 -2.83
C THR A 89 -12.57 -13.09 -2.75
N VAL A 90 -13.31 -12.47 -1.84
CA VAL A 90 -14.77 -12.55 -1.77
C VAL A 90 -15.32 -12.27 -3.17
N SER A 91 -16.21 -13.14 -3.63
CA SER A 91 -16.87 -13.07 -4.93
C SER A 91 -17.83 -11.86 -4.99
N LEU A 92 -17.27 -10.67 -5.24
CA LEU A 92 -18.02 -9.45 -5.53
C LEU A 92 -18.08 -9.22 -7.05
N SER A 93 -19.17 -8.63 -7.55
CA SER A 93 -19.32 -8.31 -8.96
C SER A 93 -18.26 -7.29 -9.41
N THR A 94 -17.77 -7.45 -10.65
CA THR A 94 -16.66 -6.66 -11.21
C THR A 94 -16.87 -5.14 -11.14
N SER A 95 -18.12 -4.68 -11.09
CA SER A 95 -18.51 -3.27 -11.04
C SER A 95 -18.19 -2.56 -9.71
N TYR A 96 -18.24 -3.26 -8.57
CA TYR A 96 -18.04 -2.67 -7.23
C TYR A 96 -16.68 -3.01 -6.64
N TRP A 97 -15.86 -3.74 -7.37
CA TRP A 97 -14.59 -4.25 -6.89
C TRP A 97 -13.59 -3.13 -6.55
N ALA A 98 -13.58 -2.07 -7.37
CA ALA A 98 -12.74 -0.91 -7.11
C ALA A 98 -13.16 -0.18 -5.82
N ASP A 99 -14.46 0.08 -5.65
CA ASP A 99 -14.99 0.76 -4.47
C ASP A 99 -14.81 -0.06 -3.19
N ASP A 100 -15.02 -1.37 -3.25
CA ASP A 100 -14.82 -2.27 -2.11
C ASP A 100 -13.36 -2.29 -1.65
N VAL A 101 -12.41 -2.40 -2.58
CA VAL A 101 -10.98 -2.41 -2.26
C VAL A 101 -10.53 -1.05 -1.70
N VAL A 102 -11.05 0.06 -2.25
CA VAL A 102 -10.78 1.41 -1.72
C VAL A 102 -11.35 1.57 -0.31
N CYS A 103 -12.60 1.15 -0.08
CA CYS A 103 -13.22 1.16 1.25
C CYS A 103 -12.46 0.30 2.26
N ALA A 104 -12.08 -0.93 1.89
CA ALA A 104 -11.33 -1.83 2.75
C ALA A 104 -9.96 -1.27 3.13
N ALA A 105 -9.26 -0.64 2.17
CA ALA A 105 -7.99 0.04 2.43
C ALA A 105 -8.19 1.28 3.34
N TYR A 106 -9.24 2.07 3.10
CA TYR A 106 -9.59 3.21 3.94
C TYR A 106 -9.83 2.80 5.39
N VAL A 107 -10.71 1.82 5.62
CA VAL A 107 -11.00 1.31 6.97
C VAL A 107 -9.73 0.78 7.63
N ARG A 108 -8.94 -0.06 6.94
CA ARG A 108 -7.70 -0.61 7.52
C ARG A 108 -6.68 0.47 7.91
N ASN A 109 -6.51 1.50 7.08
CA ASN A 109 -5.58 2.58 7.39
C ASN A 109 -6.04 3.49 8.53
N HIS A 110 -7.34 3.50 8.83
CA HIS A 110 -7.98 4.30 9.89
C HIS A 110 -8.34 3.48 11.14
N CYS A 111 -8.15 2.17 11.12
CA CYS A 111 -8.36 1.30 12.28
C CYS A 111 -7.12 1.26 13.17
N LEU A 112 -7.35 1.26 14.49
CA LEU A 112 -6.29 1.09 15.48
C LEU A 112 -5.69 -0.31 15.35
N THR A 113 -4.37 -0.41 15.46
CA THR A 113 -3.67 -1.69 15.42
C THR A 113 -2.89 -1.91 16.72
N LYS A 114 -2.96 -3.13 17.26
CA LYS A 114 -2.19 -3.50 18.46
C LYS A 114 -0.67 -3.41 18.24
N VAL A 115 -0.23 -3.66 17.01
CA VAL A 115 1.19 -3.64 16.62
C VAL A 115 1.76 -2.22 16.64
N LEU A 116 0.93 -1.20 16.47
CA LEU A 116 1.32 0.22 16.55
C LEU A 116 0.90 0.86 17.89
N ASP A 117 0.85 0.06 18.96
CA ASP A 117 0.47 0.51 20.32
C ASP A 117 -0.88 1.25 20.36
N GLY A 118 -1.84 0.79 19.55
CA GLY A 118 -3.16 1.39 19.46
C GLY A 118 -3.25 2.59 18.51
N LYS A 119 -2.19 2.92 17.76
CA LYS A 119 -2.25 3.92 16.68
C LYS A 119 -2.81 3.33 15.39
N THR A 120 -3.37 4.19 14.55
CA THR A 120 -3.75 3.83 13.18
C THR A 120 -2.52 3.82 12.26
N PRO A 121 -2.49 3.03 11.17
CA PRO A 121 -1.39 3.07 10.20
C PRO A 121 -1.11 4.47 9.65
N ILE A 122 -2.16 5.26 9.38
CA ILE A 122 -2.01 6.62 8.87
C ILE A 122 -1.50 7.59 9.94
N GLU A 123 -1.91 7.43 11.20
CA GLU A 123 -1.40 8.20 12.33
C GLU A 123 0.07 7.87 12.61
N ALA A 124 0.45 6.60 12.53
CA ALA A 124 1.85 6.21 12.67
C ALA A 124 2.72 6.77 11.54
N LEU A 125 2.18 6.88 10.32
CA LEU A 125 2.90 7.44 9.18
C LEU A 125 3.03 8.97 9.25
N LEU A 126 1.94 9.68 9.56
CA LEU A 126 1.88 11.14 9.49
C LEU A 126 2.15 11.84 10.83
N GLY A 127 2.09 11.10 11.94
CA GLY A 127 2.18 11.64 13.29
C GLY A 127 0.91 12.36 13.77
N THR A 128 -0.12 12.44 12.92
CA THR A 128 -1.40 13.09 13.23
C THR A 128 -2.54 12.10 13.14
N PRO A 129 -3.49 12.09 14.10
CA PRO A 129 -4.65 11.22 14.03
C PRO A 129 -5.49 11.53 12.78
N PRO A 130 -6.03 10.52 12.09
CA PRO A 130 -6.86 10.75 10.92
C PRO A 130 -8.22 11.34 11.27
N ASP A 131 -8.77 12.12 10.35
CA ASP A 131 -10.19 12.45 10.39
C ASP A 131 -11.03 11.21 10.03
N ILE A 132 -11.92 10.81 10.95
CA ILE A 132 -12.82 9.66 10.83
C ILE A 132 -14.29 10.08 10.75
N SER A 133 -14.57 11.38 10.57
CA SER A 133 -15.95 11.90 10.51
C SER A 133 -16.77 11.29 9.36
N ASN A 134 -16.10 10.76 8.34
CA ASN A 134 -16.72 10.06 7.21
C ASN A 134 -17.08 8.60 7.49
N LEU A 135 -16.62 8.01 8.61
CA LEU A 135 -16.97 6.64 8.99
C LEU A 135 -18.30 6.63 9.73
N CYS A 136 -19.28 5.97 9.15
CA CYS A 136 -20.59 5.81 9.76
C CYS A 136 -20.85 4.36 10.17
N VAL A 137 -21.69 4.16 11.17
CA VAL A 137 -22.18 2.83 11.57
C VAL A 137 -23.01 2.24 10.43
N PHE A 138 -22.78 0.97 10.12
CA PHE A 138 -23.54 0.27 9.08
C PHE A 138 -25.06 0.41 9.31
N GLY A 139 -25.78 0.97 8.33
CA GLY A 139 -27.23 1.21 8.41
C GLY A 139 -27.65 2.59 8.93
N CYS A 140 -26.72 3.53 9.15
CA CYS A 140 -27.10 4.92 9.43
C CYS A 140 -27.79 5.56 8.21
N LYS A 141 -28.69 6.52 8.44
CA LYS A 141 -29.12 7.42 7.37
C LYS A 141 -27.94 8.34 7.02
N VAL A 142 -27.51 8.28 5.77
CA VAL A 142 -26.55 9.21 5.17
C VAL A 142 -27.27 10.49 4.79
#